data_AF-Q0IBU0-F1
#
_entry.id   AF-Q0IBU0-F1
#
_cell.length_a   1.000
_cell.length_b   1.000
_cell.length_c   1.000
_cell.angle_alpha   90.00
_cell.angle_beta   90.00
_cell.angle_gamma   90.00
#
_symmetry.space_group_name_H-M   'P 1'
#
loop_
_entity.id
_entity.type
_entity.pdbx_description
1 polymer ?
#
loop_
_entity_poly.entity_id
_entity_poly.type
_entity_poly.pdbx_seq_one_letter_code
_entity_poly.pdbx_strand_id
1 'polypeptide(L)'
;MTKAAISGSQTQSLLMSVGAASECRSRNDRQTYFSITRSLVQAQFKLDDRELSRRLWQEVADRDLEVGRIINLMYGCWFHQDEEEMIEVDDRHLSLFVD
;
A
#
# COMPACT_ATOMS: atom_id res chain seq x y z
N MET A 1 -49.99 11.49 -17.98
CA MET A 1 -49.24 10.27 -17.63
C MET A 1 -47.77 10.54 -17.89
N THR A 2 -47.01 10.87 -16.85
CA THR A 2 -45.59 11.25 -16.90
C THR A 2 -44.71 9.99 -16.86
N LYS A 3 -43.92 9.74 -17.91
CA LYS A 3 -42.84 8.74 -17.88
C LYS A 3 -41.50 9.49 -17.91
N ALA A 4 -40.89 9.64 -16.74
CA ALA A 4 -39.55 10.19 -16.59
C ALA A 4 -38.53 9.15 -17.09
N ALA A 5 -37.80 9.49 -18.15
CA ALA A 5 -36.60 8.78 -18.56
C ALA A 5 -35.42 9.43 -17.85
N ILE A 6 -35.00 8.85 -16.73
CA ILE A 6 -33.70 9.15 -16.11
C ILE A 6 -32.78 7.94 -16.26
N SER A 7 -31.49 8.25 -16.43
CA SER A 7 -30.37 7.46 -15.92
C SER A 7 -29.84 6.31 -16.79
N GLY A 8 -29.20 6.65 -17.90
CA GLY A 8 -28.11 5.84 -18.49
C GLY A 8 -26.72 6.44 -18.26
N SER A 9 -26.61 7.77 -18.27
CA SER A 9 -25.32 8.49 -18.26
C SER A 9 -24.75 8.80 -16.87
N GLN A 10 -25.63 9.01 -15.86
CA GLN A 10 -25.20 9.28 -14.47
C GLN A 10 -24.59 8.05 -13.78
N THR A 11 -25.11 6.86 -14.08
CA THR A 11 -24.65 5.59 -13.49
C THR A 11 -23.22 5.24 -13.91
N GLN A 12 -22.84 5.52 -15.15
CA GLN A 12 -21.49 5.25 -15.67
C GLN A 12 -20.44 6.21 -15.08
N SER A 13 -20.80 7.48 -14.88
CA SER A 13 -19.93 8.48 -14.26
C SER A 13 -19.67 8.22 -12.77
N LEU A 14 -20.68 7.75 -12.04
CA LEU A 14 -20.54 7.30 -10.65
C LEU A 14 -19.69 6.03 -10.52
N LEU A 15 -19.88 5.03 -11.40
CA LEU A 15 -19.05 3.82 -11.41
C LEU A 15 -17.57 4.12 -11.69
N MET A 16 -17.28 4.97 -12.68
CA MET A 16 -15.91 5.39 -13.01
C MET A 16 -15.26 6.14 -11.83
N SER A 17 -16.03 6.98 -11.13
CA SER A 17 -15.52 7.73 -9.97
C SER A 17 -15.25 6.84 -8.76
N VAL A 18 -16.07 5.81 -8.52
CA VAL A 18 -15.85 4.84 -7.43
C VAL A 18 -14.64 3.95 -7.71
N GLY A 19 -14.46 3.50 -8.96
CA GLY A 19 -13.28 2.75 -9.39
C GLY A 19 -11.99 3.54 -9.20
N ALA A 20 -11.93 4.76 -9.74
CA ALA A 20 -10.77 5.63 -9.60
C ALA A 20 -10.45 5.98 -8.13
N ALA A 21 -11.47 6.18 -7.29
CA ALA A 21 -11.26 6.42 -5.86
C ALA A 21 -10.73 5.18 -5.13
N SER A 22 -11.14 3.98 -5.55
CA SER A 22 -10.62 2.72 -5.00
C SER A 22 -9.17 2.49 -5.38
N GLU A 23 -8.82 2.67 -6.65
CA GLU A 23 -7.44 2.57 -7.12
C GLU A 23 -6.52 3.60 -6.46
N CYS A 24 -7.01 4.84 -6.28
CA CYS A 24 -6.28 5.87 -5.53
C CYS A 24 -6.05 5.47 -4.07
N ARG A 25 -7.05 4.86 -3.40
CA ARG A 25 -6.88 4.36 -2.02
C ARG A 25 -5.87 3.21 -1.97
N SER A 26 -5.96 2.23 -2.86
CA SER A 26 -5.01 1.11 -2.91
C SER A 26 -3.59 1.56 -3.23
N ARG A 27 -3.42 2.55 -4.13
CA ARG A 27 -2.10 3.12 -4.44
C ARG A 27 -1.54 3.91 -3.27
N ASN A 28 -2.37 4.67 -2.56
CA ASN A 28 -1.96 5.43 -1.38
C ASN A 28 -1.58 4.49 -0.21
N ASP A 29 -2.33 3.41 -0.03
CA ASP A 29 -2.02 2.35 0.93
C ASP A 29 -0.65 1.73 0.63
N ARG A 30 -0.45 1.19 -0.58
CA ARG A 30 0.82 0.57 -1.01
C ARG A 30 2.01 1.52 -0.83
N GLN A 31 1.86 2.79 -1.18
CA GLN A 31 2.94 3.77 -1.03
C GLN A 31 3.30 4.02 0.44
N THR A 32 2.34 3.91 1.36
CA THR A 32 2.58 3.98 2.81
C THR A 32 3.46 2.81 3.28
N TYR A 33 3.15 1.59 2.86
CA TYR A 33 3.98 0.40 3.14
C TYR A 33 5.41 0.57 2.62
N PHE A 34 5.56 1.07 1.39
CA PHE A 34 6.89 1.23 0.80
C PHE A 34 7.71 2.30 1.51
N SER A 35 7.09 3.43 1.84
CA SER A 35 7.78 4.50 2.55
C SER A 35 8.26 4.05 3.92
N ILE A 36 7.41 3.39 4.72
CA ILE A 36 7.79 2.98 6.08
C ILE A 36 8.83 1.85 6.04
N THR A 37 8.74 0.94 5.07
CA THR A 37 9.74 -0.12 4.83
C THR A 37 11.11 0.48 4.52
N ARG A 38 11.18 1.45 3.59
CA ARG A 38 12.45 2.12 3.24
C ARG A 38 13.08 2.79 4.47
N SER A 39 12.28 3.47 5.28
CA SER A 39 12.74 4.10 6.53
C SER A 39 13.24 3.06 7.55
N LEU A 40 12.53 1.94 7.71
CA LEU A 40 12.93 0.85 8.61
C LEU A 40 14.24 0.20 8.17
N VAL A 41 14.40 -0.08 6.88
CA VAL A 41 15.63 -0.64 6.30
C VAL A 41 16.80 0.32 6.49
N GLN A 42 16.59 1.61 6.26
CA GLN A 42 17.63 2.61 6.49
C GLN A 42 18.02 2.69 7.97
N ALA A 43 17.04 2.75 8.87
CA ALA A 43 17.28 2.83 10.31
C ALA A 43 18.00 1.58 10.84
N GLN A 44 17.50 0.37 10.50
CA GLN A 44 18.01 -0.88 11.05
C GLN A 44 19.29 -1.37 10.36
N PHE A 45 19.32 -1.39 9.01
CA PHE A 45 20.39 -2.07 8.29
C PHE A 45 21.57 -1.16 7.95
N LYS A 46 21.34 0.15 7.84
CA LYS A 46 22.39 1.11 7.46
C LYS A 46 22.91 1.91 8.64
N LEU A 47 22.03 2.29 9.57
CA LEU A 47 22.37 3.22 10.66
C LEU A 47 22.47 2.54 12.03
N ASP A 48 21.94 1.32 12.20
CA ASP A 48 21.73 0.68 13.52
C ASP A 48 21.01 1.60 14.52
N ASP A 49 20.12 2.46 14.03
CA ASP A 49 19.39 3.43 14.84
C ASP A 49 18.16 2.75 15.46
N ARG A 50 18.37 2.23 16.68
CA ARG A 50 17.35 1.47 17.42
C ARG A 50 16.17 2.32 17.86
N GLU A 51 16.39 3.59 18.20
CA GLU A 51 15.29 4.46 18.65
C GLU A 51 14.42 4.89 17.47
N LEU A 52 15.02 5.25 16.33
CA LEU A 52 14.27 5.51 15.11
C LEU A 52 13.51 4.25 14.66
N SER A 53 14.15 3.09 14.68
CA SER A 53 13.51 1.82 14.34
C SER A 53 12.30 1.54 15.25
N ARG A 54 12.42 1.75 16.56
CA ARG A 54 11.32 1.59 17.52
C ARG A 54 10.16 2.56 17.22
N ARG A 55 10.47 3.82 16.91
CA ARG A 55 9.46 4.83 16.55
C ARG A 55 8.72 4.47 15.27
N LEU A 56 9.44 4.01 14.24
CA LEU A 56 8.83 3.58 12.98
C LEU A 56 7.92 2.35 13.19
N TRP A 57 8.31 1.38 14.00
CA TRP A 57 7.43 0.27 14.36
C TRP A 57 6.19 0.71 15.16
N GLN A 58 6.32 1.73 16.00
CA GLN A 58 5.16 2.33 16.66
C GLN A 58 4.22 3.00 15.65
N GLU A 59 4.74 3.64 14.61
CA GLU A 59 3.93 4.19 13.51
C GLU A 59 3.24 3.09 12.68
N VAL A 60 3.90 1.95 12.45
CA VAL A 60 3.26 0.77 11.83
C VAL A 60 2.03 0.35 12.62
N ALA A 61 2.15 0.27 13.95
CA ALA A 61 1.04 -0.10 14.83
C ALA A 61 -0.06 0.97 14.90
N ASP A 62 0.31 2.26 15.01
CA ASP A 62 -0.65 3.37 15.11
C ASP A 62 -1.51 3.51 13.85
N ARG A 63 -0.94 3.18 12.68
CA ARG A 63 -1.61 3.22 11.38
C ARG A 63 -2.28 1.89 11.00
N ASP A 64 -2.28 0.89 11.87
CA ASP A 64 -2.83 -0.45 11.63
C ASP A 64 -2.23 -1.10 10.35
N LEU A 65 -0.94 -0.90 10.10
CA LEU A 65 -0.26 -1.49 8.96
C LEU A 65 0.08 -2.96 9.24
N GLU A 66 -0.08 -3.79 8.22
CA GLU A 66 0.17 -5.22 8.32
C GLU A 66 1.67 -5.51 8.49
N VAL A 67 2.03 -6.01 9.67
CA VAL A 67 3.42 -6.32 10.03
C VAL A 67 4.01 -7.39 9.11
N GLY A 68 3.22 -8.39 8.68
CA GLY A 68 3.64 -9.46 7.78
C GLY A 68 4.13 -8.92 6.44
N ARG A 69 3.31 -8.11 5.78
CA ARG A 69 3.66 -7.37 4.56
C ARG A 69 4.91 -6.51 4.72
N ILE A 70 5.06 -5.76 5.82
CA ILE A 70 6.28 -4.95 6.08
C ILE A 70 7.52 -5.83 6.19
N ILE A 71 7.47 -6.91 6.98
CA ILE A 71 8.60 -7.84 7.12
C ILE A 71 8.96 -8.47 5.77
N ASN A 72 7.96 -8.87 4.99
CA ASN A 72 8.18 -9.41 3.65
C ASN A 72 8.89 -8.39 2.75
N LEU A 73 8.47 -7.12 2.76
CA LEU A 73 9.13 -6.08 1.98
C LEU A 73 10.57 -5.85 2.45
N MET A 74 10.81 -5.77 3.77
CA MET A 74 12.14 -5.51 4.34
C MET A 74 13.19 -6.59 3.99
N TYR A 75 12.79 -7.86 3.95
CA TYR A 75 13.71 -8.99 3.78
C TYR A 75 13.60 -9.68 2.42
N GLY A 76 12.48 -9.51 1.72
CA GLY A 76 12.22 -10.08 0.40
C GLY A 76 12.62 -9.16 -0.75
N CYS A 77 12.79 -7.86 -0.51
CA CYS A 77 13.25 -6.91 -1.52
C CYS A 77 14.78 -6.79 -1.53
N TRP A 78 15.37 -6.97 -2.71
CA TRP A 78 16.82 -6.83 -2.88
C TRP A 78 17.26 -5.36 -2.86
N PHE A 79 16.49 -4.49 -3.53
CA PHE A 79 16.82 -3.07 -3.63
C PHE A 79 15.60 -2.17 -3.42
N HIS A 80 15.43 -1.72 -2.18
CA HIS A 80 14.28 -0.92 -1.74
C HIS A 80 14.10 0.44 -2.43
N GLN A 81 15.09 0.93 -3.19
CA GLN A 81 14.97 2.17 -3.96
C GLN A 81 14.43 1.95 -5.37
N ASP A 82 14.46 0.71 -5.86
CA ASP A 82 13.78 0.35 -7.10
C ASP A 82 12.29 0.13 -6.79
N GLU A 83 11.44 0.85 -7.53
CA GLU A 83 10.00 0.79 -7.29
C GLU A 83 9.38 -0.46 -7.91
N GLU A 84 9.91 -0.94 -9.05
CA GLU A 84 9.40 -2.13 -9.73
C GLU A 84 9.66 -3.38 -8.89
N GLU A 85 10.84 -3.52 -8.30
CA GLU A 85 11.20 -4.58 -7.37
C GLU A 85 10.32 -4.58 -6.11
N MET A 86 10.05 -3.40 -5.54
CA MET A 86 9.16 -3.27 -4.38
C MET A 86 7.74 -3.70 -4.74
N ILE A 87 7.25 -3.34 -5.93
CA ILE A 87 5.95 -3.76 -6.44
C ILE A 87 5.91 -5.28 -6.64
N GLU A 88 6.91 -5.86 -7.30
CA GLU A 88 6.93 -7.31 -7.57
C GLU A 88 6.91 -8.13 -6.27
N VAL A 89 7.70 -7.73 -5.28
CA VAL A 89 7.74 -8.40 -3.97
C VAL A 89 6.41 -8.25 -3.22
N ASP A 90 5.78 -7.08 -3.31
CA ASP A 90 4.47 -6.83 -2.71
C ASP A 90 3.37 -7.66 -3.38
N ASP A 91 3.28 -7.65 -4.71
CA ASP A 91 2.28 -8.40 -5.47
C ASP A 91 2.45 -9.91 -5.28
N ARG A 92 3.70 -10.41 -5.27
CA ARG A 92 3.99 -11.80 -4.93
C ARG A 92 3.48 -12.14 -3.54
N HIS A 93 3.68 -11.29 -2.55
CA HIS A 93 3.17 -11.51 -1.20
C HIS A 93 1.65 -11.55 -1.15
N LEU A 94 0.98 -10.55 -1.75
CA LEU A 94 -0.47 -10.44 -1.76
C LEU A 94 -1.13 -11.63 -2.48
N SER A 95 -0.52 -12.13 -3.55
CA SER A 95 -1.03 -13.30 -4.28
C SER A 95 -1.07 -14.59 -3.45
N LEU A 96 -0.32 -14.68 -2.35
CA LEU A 96 -0.38 -15.83 -1.43
C LEU A 96 -1.66 -15.87 -0.61
N PHE A 97 -2.41 -14.77 -0.57
CA PHE A 97 -3.63 -14.62 0.22
C PHE A 97 -4.89 -14.48 -0.64
N VAL A 98 -4.76 -14.56 -1.96
CA VAL A 98 -5.88 -14.56 -2.92
C VAL A 98 -6.16 -16.01 -3.32
N ASP A 99 -7.27 -16.57 -2.81
CA ASP A 99 -7.85 -17.85 -3.26
C ASP A 99 -8.74 -17.61 -4.50
#